data_AF-A0A1R0KFQ1-F1
#
_entry.id   AF-A0A1R0KFQ1-F1
#
_cell.length_a   1.000
_cell.length_b   1.000
_cell.length_c   1.000
_cell.angle_alpha   90.00
_cell.angle_beta   90.00
_cell.angle_gamma   90.00
#
_symmetry.space_group_name_H-M   'P 1'
#
loop_
_entity.id
_entity.type
_entity.pdbx_description
1 polymer ?
#
loop_
_entity_poly.entity_id
_entity_poly.type
_entity_poly.pdbx_seq_one_letter_code
_entity_poly.pdbx_strand_id
1 'polypeptide(L)' 'MVLLDERTGRYFQLNSTGALIMRSLLDGATPRQVADTLTATCDVAAERVAADVEALLTRLAEAGLSASAVAR' A
#
# COMPACT_ATOMS: atom_id res chain seq x y z
N MET A 1 9.66 -6.24 -1.75
CA MET A 1 9.73 -5.64 -0.39
C MET A 1 9.13 -6.64 0.60
N VAL A 2 9.69 -6.74 1.80
CA VAL A 2 9.16 -7.62 2.86
C VAL A 2 8.81 -6.74 4.07
N LEU A 3 7.65 -6.98 4.65
CA LEU A 3 7.20 -6.38 5.90
C LEU A 3 7.22 -7.45 6.99
N LEU A 4 7.63 -7.06 8.19
CA LEU A 4 7.61 -7.91 9.37
C LEU A 4 6.55 -7.38 10.33
N ASP A 5 5.60 -8.25 10.70
CA ASP A 5 4.80 -8.04 11.89
C ASP A 5 5.62 -8.47 13.09
N GLU A 6 6.19 -7.49 13.80
CA GLU A 6 7.03 -7.71 14.98
C GLU A 6 6.25 -8.33 16.15
N ARG A 7 4.92 -8.21 16.16
CA ARG A 7 4.06 -8.72 17.24
C ARG A 7 3.79 -10.21 17.08
N THR A 8 3.65 -10.69 15.85
CA THR A 8 3.40 -12.11 15.55
C THR A 8 4.60 -12.84 14.95
N GLY A 9 5.66 -12.11 14.56
CA GLY A 9 6.83 -12.64 13.86
C GLY A 9 6.57 -13.03 12.40
N ARG A 10 5.43 -12.64 11.82
CA ARG A 10 5.03 -13.03 10.47
C ARG A 10 5.61 -12.10 9.42
N TYR A 11 6.10 -12.69 8.33
CA TYR A 11 6.59 -11.96 7.17
C TYR A 11 5.53 -11.86 6.09
N PHE A 12 5.39 -10.67 5.51
CA PHE A 12 4.54 -10.40 4.37
C PHE A 12 5.43 -9.95 3.20
N GLN A 13 5.44 -10.73 2.13
CA GLN A 13 6.12 -10.34 0.90
C GLN A 13 5.16 -9.58 0.01
N LEU A 14 5.53 -8.35 -0.32
CA LEU A 14 4.79 -7.54 -1.29
C LEU A 14 5.23 -7.92 -2.70
N ASN A 15 4.26 -8.02 -3.60
CA ASN A 15 4.52 -8.07 -5.04
C ASN A 15 5.10 -6.72 -5.53
N SER A 16 5.51 -6.65 -6.79
CA SER A 16 6.15 -5.46 -7.36
C SER A 16 5.29 -4.20 -7.22
N THR A 17 3.99 -4.30 -7.52
CA THR A 17 3.04 -3.19 -7.39
C THR A 17 2.87 -2.74 -5.94
N GLY A 18 2.66 -3.67 -5.01
CA GLY A 18 2.51 -3.37 -3.59
C GLY A 18 3.77 -2.77 -2.98
N ALA A 19 4.95 -3.20 -3.43
CA ALA A 19 6.22 -2.58 -3.04
C ALA A 19 6.33 -1.12 -3.54
N LEU A 20 5.86 -0.86 -4.76
CA LEU A 20 5.81 0.48 -5.35
C LEU A 20 4.84 1.39 -4.59
N ILE A 21 3.63 0.89 -4.30
CA ILE A 21 2.62 1.59 -3.49
C ILE A 21 3.21 1.95 -2.13
N MET A 22 3.78 0.97 -1.43
CA MET A 22 4.37 1.20 -0.11
C MET A 22 5.51 2.19 -0.15
N ARG A 23 6.38 2.13 -1.17
CA ARG A 23 7.48 3.08 -1.28
C ARG A 23 6.96 4.51 -1.45
N SER A 24 6.02 4.73 -2.34
CA SER A 24 5.44 6.06 -2.57
C SER A 24 4.72 6.60 -1.33
N LEU A 25 3.99 5.75 -0.61
CA LEU A 25 3.35 6.15 0.65
C LEU A 25 4.38 6.52 1.73
N LEU A 26 5.46 5.75 1.86
CA LEU A 26 6.55 6.04 2.80
C LEU A 26 7.31 7.33 2.43
N ASP A 27 7.37 7.66 1.14
CA ASP A 27 7.93 8.91 0.63
C ASP A 27 6.95 10.11 0.79
N GLY A 28 5.77 9.88 1.38
CA GLY A 28 4.79 10.92 1.73
C GLY A 28 3.71 11.18 0.67
N ALA A 29 3.64 10.37 -0.37
CA ALA A 29 2.57 10.48 -1.36
C ALA A 29 1.22 10.07 -0.75
N THR A 30 0.16 10.75 -1.18
CA THR A 30 -1.22 10.36 -0.85
C THR A 30 -1.65 9.14 -1.68
N PRO A 31 -2.60 8.31 -1.20
CA PRO A 31 -3.12 7.18 -1.97
C PRO A 31 -3.58 7.55 -3.39
N ARG A 32 -4.16 8.74 -3.56
CA ARG A 32 -4.57 9.27 -4.86
C ARG A 32 -3.38 9.51 -5.79
N GLN A 33 -2.32 10.15 -5.31
CA GLN A 33 -1.11 10.38 -6.11
C GLN A 33 -0.43 9.06 -6.51
N VAL A 34 -0.47 8.06 -5.62
CA VAL A 34 0.02 6.71 -5.92
C VAL A 34 -0.81 6.08 -7.03
N ALA A 35 -2.13 6.18 -6.95
CA ALA A 35 -3.03 5.64 -7.97
C ALA A 35 -2.83 6.33 -9.34
N ASP A 36 -2.70 7.65 -9.35
CA ASP A 36 -2.44 8.42 -10.57
C ASP A 36 -1.10 8.00 -11.21
N THR A 37 -0.06 7.82 -10.40
CA THR A 37 1.26 7.39 -10.87
C THR A 37 1.21 5.97 -11.44
N LEU A 38 0.56 5.04 -10.74
CA LEU A 38 0.44 3.66 -11.19
C LEU A 38 -0.36 3.53 -12.49
N THR A 39 -1.46 4.28 -12.61
CA THR A 39 -2.27 4.33 -13.83
C THR A 39 -1.47 4.90 -15.03
N ALA A 40 -0.55 5.83 -14.78
CA ALA A 40 0.33 6.37 -15.81
C ALA A 40 1.44 5.39 -16.25
N THR A 41 1.91 4.53 -15.32
CA THR A 41 3.01 3.58 -15.59
C THR A 41 2.55 2.18 -15.98
N CYS A 42 1.31 1.82 -15.66
CA CYS A 42 0.75 0.51 -15.88
C CYS A 42 -0.55 0.67 -16.68
N ASP A 43 -0.70 -0.09 -17.76
CA ASP A 43 -1.89 -0.07 -18.62
C ASP A 43 -3.08 -0.78 -17.94
N VAL A 44 -3.55 -0.18 -16.84
CA VAL A 44 -4.61 -0.71 -15.97
C VAL A 44 -5.58 0.42 -15.67
N ALA A 45 -6.87 0.08 -15.59
CA ALA A 45 -7.92 1.05 -15.28
C ALA A 45 -7.70 1.69 -13.90
N ALA A 46 -7.95 3.00 -13.80
CA ALA A 46 -7.75 3.79 -12.58
C ALA A 46 -8.55 3.25 -11.39
N GLU A 47 -9.77 2.76 -11.64
CA GLU A 47 -10.64 2.15 -10.65
C GLU A 47 -10.03 0.88 -10.06
N ARG A 48 -9.34 0.10 -10.91
CA ARG A 48 -8.66 -1.12 -10.46
C ARG A 48 -7.45 -0.79 -9.60
N VAL A 49 -6.68 0.22 -10.01
CA VAL A 49 -5.52 0.69 -9.24
C VAL A 49 -5.95 1.22 -7.86
N ALA A 50 -7.02 2.02 -7.81
CA ALA A 50 -7.57 2.53 -6.56
C ALA A 50 -8.01 1.38 -5.63
N ALA A 51 -8.74 0.40 -6.16
CA ALA A 51 -9.17 -0.77 -5.41
C ALA A 51 -7.97 -1.60 -4.89
N ASP A 52 -6.90 -1.75 -5.68
CA ASP A 52 -5.70 -2.48 -5.28
C ASP A 52 -4.95 -1.75 -4.15
N VAL A 53 -4.88 -0.41 -4.21
CA VAL A 53 -4.29 0.43 -3.15
C VAL A 53 -5.10 0.32 -1.85
N GLU A 54 -6.42 0.44 -1.93
CA GLU A 54 -7.30 0.30 -0.75
C GLU A 54 -7.24 -1.11 -0.15
N ALA A 55 -7.23 -2.15 -0.98
CA ALA A 55 -7.12 -3.53 -0.51
C ALA A 55 -5.79 -3.79 0.18
N LEU A 56 -4.69 -3.21 -0.33
CA LEU A 56 -3.39 -3.31 0.33
C LEU A 56 -3.39 -2.62 1.70
N LEU A 57 -3.88 -1.38 1.77
CA LEU A 57 -3.98 -0.62 3.02
C LEU A 57 -4.85 -1.35 4.06
N THR A 58 -5.98 -1.92 3.62
CA THR A 58 -6.87 -2.70 4.48
C THR A 58 -6.15 -3.91 5.06
N ARG A 59 -5.43 -4.68 4.23
CA ARG A 59 -4.68 -5.85 4.70
C ARG A 59 -3.55 -5.49 5.67
N LEU A 60 -2.90 -4.35 5.46
CA LEU A 60 -1.87 -3.85 6.38
C LEU A 60 -2.48 -3.44 7.71
N ALA A 61 -3.65 -2.79 7.71
CA ALA A 61 -4.36 -2.43 8.93
C ALA A 61 -4.84 -3.67 9.70
N GLU A 62 -5.40 -4.68 9.02
CA GLU A 62 -5.79 -5.96 9.61
C GLU A 62 -4.59 -6.73 10.20
N ALA A 63 -3.42 -6.62 9.57
CA ALA A 63 -2.18 -7.19 10.07
C ALA A 63 -1.53 -6.36 11.20
N GLY A 64 -2.10 -5.20 11.57
CA GLY A 64 -1.52 -4.29 12.56
C GLY A 64 -0.23 -3.61 12.11
N LEU A 65 0.05 -3.61 10.80
CA LEU A 65 1.28 -3.08 10.18
C LEU A 65 1.15 -1.61 9.74
N SER A 66 -0.05 -1.06 9.77
CA SER A 66 -0.29 0.37 9.53
C SER A 66 -1.24 0.91 10.57
N ALA A 67 -0.86 1.98 11.25
CA ALA A 67 -1.82 2.76 12.01
C ALA A 67 -2.71 3.51 11.01
N SER A 68 -4.03 3.38 11.13
CA SER A 68 -4.92 4.40 10.58
C SER A 68 -4.51 5.71 11.25
N ALA A 69 -4.11 6.70 10.46
CA ALA A 69 -3.88 8.05 10.97
C ALA A 69 -5.23 8.66 11.37
N VAL A 70 -5.78 8.19 12.49
CA VAL A 70 -6.75 8.95 13.27
C VAL A 70 -5.96 9.63 14.39
N ALA A 71 -6.02 10.96 14.32
CA ALA A 71 -5.64 11.95 15.32
C ALA A 71 -4.13 12.23 15.50
N ARG A 72 -3.72 13.38 14.95
CA ARG A 72 -3.49 14.54 15.83
C ARG A 72 -3.94 15.83 15.17
#